data_AF-A0A834KNY8-F1
#
_entry.id   AF-A0A834KNY8-F1
#
_cell.length_a   1.000
_cell.length_b   1.000
_cell.length_c   1.000
_cell.angle_alpha   90.00
_cell.angle_beta   90.00
_cell.angle_gamma   90.00
#
_symmetry.space_group_name_H-M   'P 1'
#
loop_
_entity.id
_entity.type
_entity.pdbx_description
1 polymer ?
#
loop_
_entity_poly.entity_id
_entity_poly.type
_entity_poly.pdbx_seq_one_letter_code
_entity_poly.pdbx_strand_id
1 'polypeptide(L)'
;MYLRADGSNDTLHYLWDFGGKPSILMALTSLSATLNITCEDFLQRKMNSVVFSENPNYTVGFILNKIIEFNDVNDTAMINLDNVANINFLMPEFFRWSRKSFSMLGDSFGLDMEGNSYKDTAMNITRYGSIKLSLRGYYFMDHTDTIPHMLHTENAMLVDLILDNIQTNETFSSSRFAIELIIVGGGNPDKMVIIDPKKNLDDEHTPGIFEMIEVRIPSFDKTDEVENNGAYLQWRPVSYGSAKRDIAGSTEIVQYRPSKVNHHAIENSMLYCYYGKESKDILVQTLLISIGSKGDGFYKNTHYTTWTFVIGYGIPPDEQFSYLVIMIISIGLGLPLIIMFLAGLYMCIRNMSKRNTNTYLNR
;
A
#
# COMPACT_ATOMS: atom_id res chain seq x y z
N MET A 1 8.56 12.42 -13.37
CA MET A 1 9.81 11.63 -13.19
C MET A 1 9.63 10.30 -13.86
N TYR A 2 10.62 9.81 -14.59
CA TYR A 2 10.61 8.49 -15.19
C TYR A 2 11.75 7.66 -14.61
N LEU A 3 11.45 6.46 -14.15
CA LEU A 3 12.41 5.46 -13.73
C LEU A 3 12.27 4.22 -14.61
N ARG A 4 13.42 3.67 -14.99
CA ARG A 4 13.55 2.42 -15.73
C ARG A 4 14.32 1.44 -14.85
N ALA A 5 13.71 0.29 -14.54
CA ALA A 5 14.33 -0.79 -13.80
C ALA A 5 14.48 -2.00 -14.74
N ASP A 6 15.70 -2.25 -15.21
CA ASP A 6 16.00 -3.35 -16.13
C ASP A 6 16.28 -4.63 -15.33
N GLY A 7 15.50 -5.67 -15.60
CA GLY A 7 15.75 -7.02 -15.13
C GLY A 7 16.61 -7.80 -16.13
N SER A 8 16.66 -9.12 -15.95
CA SER A 8 17.43 -10.00 -16.85
C SER A 8 16.78 -10.15 -18.23
N ASN A 9 15.44 -10.10 -18.30
CA ASN A 9 14.67 -10.39 -19.52
C ASN A 9 13.62 -9.31 -19.85
N ASP A 10 13.28 -8.45 -18.89
CA ASP A 10 12.20 -7.49 -18.95
C ASP A 10 12.60 -6.16 -18.30
N THR A 11 11.76 -5.15 -18.48
CA THR A 11 11.94 -3.83 -17.90
C THR A 11 10.65 -3.39 -17.20
N LEU A 12 10.78 -2.96 -15.94
CA LEU A 12 9.73 -2.25 -15.23
C LEU A 12 9.92 -0.74 -15.37
N HIS A 13 8.91 -0.10 -15.94
CA HIS A 13 8.86 1.34 -16.15
C HIS A 13 7.95 1.99 -15.12
N TYR A 14 8.42 3.06 -14.49
CA TYR A 14 7.64 3.84 -13.54
C TYR A 14 7.61 5.31 -13.96
N LEU A 15 6.42 5.83 -14.21
CA LEU A 15 6.21 7.23 -14.56
C LEU A 15 5.38 7.90 -13.47
N TRP A 16 5.95 8.93 -12.87
CA TRP A 16 5.36 9.72 -11.80
C TRP A 16 5.05 11.12 -12.29
N ASP A 17 3.80 11.55 -12.13
CA ASP A 17 3.34 12.87 -12.53
C ASP A 17 2.53 13.57 -11.44
N PHE A 18 2.75 14.87 -11.31
CA PHE A 18 2.13 15.76 -10.31
C PHE A 18 1.60 17.05 -10.95
N GLY A 19 1.63 17.19 -12.28
CA GLY A 19 1.16 18.40 -12.98
C GLY A 19 -0.37 18.49 -13.13
N GLY A 20 -1.12 17.66 -12.41
CA GLY A 20 -2.56 17.44 -12.54
C GLY A 20 -2.98 16.59 -11.35
N LYS A 21 -3.81 15.57 -11.55
CA LYS A 21 -4.00 14.56 -10.50
C LYS A 21 -2.68 13.78 -10.29
N PRO A 22 -2.10 13.77 -9.07
CA PRO A 22 -0.90 13.00 -8.77
C PRO A 22 -1.12 11.55 -9.15
N SER A 23 -0.26 11.03 -10.02
CA SER A 23 -0.47 9.73 -10.64
C SER A 23 0.83 9.00 -10.95
N ILE A 24 0.69 7.68 -11.02
CA ILE A 24 1.77 6.72 -11.19
C ILE A 24 1.33 5.76 -12.28
N LEU A 25 2.19 5.49 -13.25
CA LEU A 25 2.04 4.42 -14.23
C LEU A 25 3.21 3.45 -14.02
N MET A 26 2.88 2.18 -13.87
CA MET A 26 3.79 1.05 -13.91
C MET A 26 3.52 0.25 -15.18
N ALA A 27 4.56 -0.06 -15.94
CA ALA A 27 4.45 -0.87 -17.15
C ALA A 27 5.59 -1.89 -17.24
N LEU A 28 5.26 -3.12 -17.63
CA LEU A 28 6.21 -4.19 -17.88
C LEU A 28 6.37 -4.40 -19.39
N THR A 29 7.61 -4.38 -19.88
CA THR A 29 7.93 -4.53 -21.30
C THR A 29 9.16 -5.42 -21.50
N SER A 30 9.52 -5.68 -22.76
CA SER A 30 10.84 -6.21 -23.10
C SER A 30 11.96 -5.18 -22.86
N LEU A 31 13.20 -5.65 -22.80
CA LEU A 31 14.41 -4.80 -22.65
C LEU A 31 14.59 -3.79 -23.79
N SER A 32 14.05 -4.08 -24.98
CA SER A 32 14.17 -3.22 -26.15
C SER A 32 13.16 -2.06 -26.14
N ALA A 33 12.16 -2.09 -25.27
CA ALA A 33 11.12 -1.09 -25.24
C ALA A 33 11.66 0.29 -24.82
N THR A 34 11.10 1.31 -25.44
CA THR A 34 11.40 2.71 -25.13
C THR A 34 10.11 3.47 -24.87
N LEU A 35 10.18 4.43 -23.95
CA LEU A 35 9.07 5.30 -23.59
C LEU A 35 9.24 6.65 -24.31
N ASN A 36 8.26 7.00 -25.14
CA ASN A 36 8.20 8.27 -25.83
C ASN A 36 7.13 9.17 -25.20
N ILE A 37 7.53 10.39 -24.84
CA ILE A 37 6.62 11.41 -24.29
C ILE A 37 6.67 12.65 -25.17
N THR A 38 5.55 12.98 -25.81
CA THR A 38 5.40 14.23 -26.56
C THR A 38 5.10 15.35 -25.57
N CYS A 39 6.12 16.11 -25.16
CA CYS A 39 6.01 17.09 -24.07
C CYS A 39 4.88 18.11 -24.25
N GLU A 40 4.71 18.68 -25.44
CA GLU A 40 3.67 19.69 -25.70
C GLU A 40 2.26 19.12 -25.48
N ASP A 41 2.00 17.95 -26.04
CA ASP A 41 0.73 17.24 -25.89
C ASP A 41 0.52 16.73 -24.46
N PHE A 42 1.59 16.30 -23.79
CA PHE A 42 1.57 15.85 -22.40
C PHE A 42 1.17 16.98 -21.44
N LEU A 43 1.77 18.16 -21.60
CA LEU A 43 1.42 19.34 -20.80
C LEU A 43 -0.02 19.81 -21.04
N GLN A 44 -0.55 19.57 -22.23
CA GLN A 44 -1.95 19.87 -22.58
C GLN A 44 -2.92 18.72 -22.23
N ARG A 45 -2.45 17.66 -21.57
CA ARG A 45 -3.26 16.48 -21.20
C ARG A 45 -3.95 15.81 -22.38
N LYS A 46 -3.29 15.77 -23.54
CA LYS A 46 -3.82 15.05 -24.70
C LYS A 46 -3.57 13.56 -24.57
N MET A 47 -4.53 12.78 -25.06
CA MET A 47 -4.39 11.33 -25.19
C MET A 47 -3.23 10.97 -26.13
N ASN A 48 -2.65 9.79 -25.93
CA ASN A 48 -1.53 9.24 -26.72
C ASN A 48 -0.27 10.11 -26.71
N SER A 49 -0.08 10.95 -25.68
CA SER A 49 1.15 11.72 -25.51
C SER A 49 2.23 10.93 -24.75
N VAL A 50 1.87 9.79 -24.15
CA VAL A 50 2.77 8.84 -23.47
C VAL A 50 2.60 7.51 -24.19
N VAL A 51 3.63 7.04 -24.88
CA VAL A 51 3.54 5.85 -25.75
C VAL A 51 4.80 5.02 -25.62
N PHE A 52 4.65 3.70 -25.47
CA PHE A 52 5.76 2.77 -25.56
C PHE A 52 6.00 2.36 -27.02
N SER A 53 7.24 2.05 -27.38
CA SER A 53 7.59 1.57 -28.73
C SER A 53 6.98 0.21 -29.08
N GLU A 54 6.53 -0.53 -28.07
CA GLU A 54 5.81 -1.79 -28.19
C GLU A 54 4.62 -1.79 -27.21
N ASN A 55 3.72 -2.76 -27.37
CA ASN A 55 2.64 -2.95 -26.40
C ASN A 55 3.22 -3.59 -25.13
N PRO A 56 3.11 -2.95 -23.95
CA PRO A 56 3.57 -3.55 -22.71
C PRO A 56 2.81 -4.84 -22.39
N ASN A 57 3.50 -5.81 -21.81
CA ASN A 57 2.93 -7.07 -21.35
C ASN A 57 1.89 -6.84 -20.23
N TYR A 58 2.15 -5.84 -19.39
CA TYR A 58 1.25 -5.48 -18.30
C TYR A 58 1.36 -3.98 -18.02
N THR A 59 0.23 -3.35 -17.72
CA THR A 59 0.18 -1.95 -17.27
C THR A 59 -0.81 -1.76 -16.14
N VAL A 60 -0.43 -0.93 -15.17
CA VAL A 60 -1.28 -0.47 -14.08
C VAL A 60 -0.90 0.94 -13.71
N GLY A 61 -1.85 1.71 -13.23
CA GLY A 61 -1.60 3.03 -12.70
C GLY A 61 -2.52 3.36 -11.54
N PHE A 62 -2.06 4.31 -10.74
CA PHE A 62 -2.71 4.76 -9.54
C PHE A 62 -2.83 6.27 -9.59
N ILE A 63 -3.99 6.79 -9.23
CA ILE A 63 -4.26 8.24 -9.13
C ILE A 63 -4.67 8.53 -7.71
N LEU A 64 -3.98 9.46 -7.04
CA LEU A 64 -4.48 10.05 -5.81
C LEU A 64 -5.63 10.99 -6.18
N ASN A 65 -6.86 10.49 -6.07
CA ASN A 65 -8.04 11.15 -6.63
C ASN A 65 -8.66 12.16 -5.66
N LYS A 66 -8.84 11.77 -4.40
CA LYS A 66 -9.45 12.62 -3.37
C LYS A 66 -8.83 12.39 -2.01
N ILE A 67 -8.75 13.46 -1.25
CA ILE A 67 -8.65 13.41 0.20
C ILE A 67 -10.01 13.85 0.74
N ILE A 68 -10.60 13.03 1.59
CA ILE A 68 -11.97 13.20 2.06
C ILE A 68 -11.90 13.49 3.55
N GLU A 69 -12.23 14.71 3.95
CA GLU A 69 -12.46 15.04 5.35
C GLU A 69 -13.90 14.68 5.71
N PHE A 70 -14.12 13.95 6.81
CA PHE A 70 -15.47 13.63 7.28
C PHE A 70 -15.63 13.86 8.78
N ASN A 71 -16.82 14.29 9.18
CA ASN A 71 -17.17 14.57 10.58
C ASN A 71 -17.74 13.34 11.28
N ASP A 72 -16.90 12.64 12.04
CA ASP A 72 -17.24 11.42 12.77
C ASP A 72 -17.71 11.73 14.20
N VAL A 73 -18.85 12.41 14.32
CA VAL A 73 -19.40 12.88 15.61
C VAL A 73 -19.66 11.73 16.60
N ASN A 74 -19.97 10.53 16.08
CA ASN A 74 -20.26 9.35 16.88
C ASN A 74 -19.03 8.49 17.19
N ASP A 75 -17.84 8.94 16.79
CA ASP A 75 -16.57 8.25 17.00
C ASP A 75 -16.62 6.78 16.58
N THR A 76 -17.08 6.55 15.35
CA THR A 76 -17.23 5.22 14.77
C THR A 76 -15.99 4.77 14.02
N ALA A 77 -15.13 5.72 13.63
CA ALA A 77 -14.00 5.57 12.71
C ALA A 77 -14.39 5.11 11.28
N MET A 78 -15.68 5.17 10.94
CA MET A 78 -16.21 4.73 9.65
C MET A 78 -16.74 5.92 8.85
N ILE A 79 -16.40 5.99 7.56
CA ILE A 79 -16.96 6.99 6.66
C ILE A 79 -18.36 6.58 6.19
N ASN A 80 -19.27 7.54 6.14
CA ASN A 80 -20.58 7.38 5.50
C ASN A 80 -20.71 8.37 4.34
N LEU A 81 -20.46 7.89 3.12
CA LEU A 81 -20.47 8.70 1.89
C LEU A 81 -21.85 9.26 1.52
N ASP A 82 -22.94 8.72 2.08
CA ASP A 82 -24.30 9.20 1.81
C ASP A 82 -24.61 10.51 2.55
N ASN A 83 -23.88 10.81 3.64
CA ASN A 83 -24.07 12.01 4.43
C ASN A 83 -23.17 13.16 3.94
N VAL A 84 -23.53 13.73 2.80
CA VAL A 84 -22.76 14.79 2.12
C VAL A 84 -22.53 16.03 3.01
N ALA A 85 -23.44 16.34 3.94
CA ALA A 85 -23.29 17.48 4.84
C ALA A 85 -22.09 17.35 5.80
N ASN A 86 -21.67 16.11 6.07
CA ASN A 86 -20.57 15.79 6.97
C ASN A 86 -19.28 15.47 6.23
N ILE A 87 -19.18 15.80 4.93
CA ILE A 87 -18.03 15.48 4.09
C ILE A 87 -17.52 16.74 3.39
N ASN A 88 -16.20 16.86 3.31
CA ASN A 88 -15.52 17.83 2.47
C ASN A 88 -14.49 17.09 1.59
N PHE A 89 -14.52 17.36 0.29
CA PHE A 89 -13.62 16.74 -0.67
C PHE A 89 -12.50 17.72 -1.06
N LEU A 90 -11.26 17.31 -0.84
CA LEU A 90 -10.07 18.01 -1.28
C LEU A 90 -9.49 17.27 -2.49
N MET A 91 -9.49 17.92 -3.66
CA MET A 91 -8.87 17.37 -4.87
C MET A 91 -7.36 17.63 -4.86
N PRO A 92 -6.51 16.59 -4.88
CA PRO A 92 -5.05 16.74 -4.84
C PRO A 92 -4.47 17.60 -5.96
N GLU A 93 -5.14 17.70 -7.11
CA GLU A 93 -4.74 18.56 -8.24
C GLU A 93 -4.79 20.07 -7.94
N PHE A 94 -5.53 20.49 -6.91
CA PHE A 94 -5.60 21.89 -6.47
C PHE A 94 -4.56 22.24 -5.41
N PHE A 95 -3.68 21.31 -5.05
CA PHE A 95 -2.47 21.61 -4.29
C PHE A 95 -1.35 22.06 -5.23
N ARG A 96 -0.50 22.95 -4.74
CA ARG A 96 0.74 23.34 -5.43
C ARG A 96 1.82 22.32 -5.13
N TRP A 97 2.03 21.40 -6.06
CA TRP A 97 3.06 20.37 -5.95
C TRP A 97 4.44 20.91 -6.28
N SER A 98 5.41 20.55 -5.44
CA SER A 98 6.82 20.87 -5.64
C SER A 98 7.69 19.68 -5.24
N ARG A 99 8.75 19.45 -6.00
CA ARG A 99 9.79 18.47 -5.63
C ARG A 99 10.65 19.05 -4.50
N LYS A 100 10.75 18.32 -3.39
CA LYS A 100 11.59 18.69 -2.24
C LYS A 100 12.96 18.07 -2.30
N SER A 101 13.03 16.79 -2.65
CA SER A 101 14.29 16.08 -2.77
C SER A 101 14.22 15.09 -3.92
N PHE A 102 15.37 14.75 -4.48
CA PHE A 102 15.55 13.60 -5.33
C PHE A 102 16.96 13.06 -5.09
N SER A 103 17.07 11.78 -4.83
CA SER A 103 18.33 11.09 -4.60
C SER A 103 18.33 9.73 -5.28
N MET A 104 19.46 9.37 -5.85
CA MET A 104 19.73 8.04 -6.36
C MET A 104 21.10 7.65 -5.83
N LEU A 105 21.13 6.66 -4.94
CA LEU A 105 22.29 6.29 -4.14
C LEU A 105 22.46 4.79 -4.20
N GLY A 106 23.45 4.35 -4.98
CA GLY A 106 23.74 2.93 -5.21
C GLY A 106 22.46 2.20 -5.61
N ASP A 107 22.06 1.28 -4.76
CA ASP A 107 20.93 0.40 -5.01
C ASP A 107 19.60 0.92 -4.42
N SER A 108 19.43 2.24 -4.33
CA SER A 108 18.18 2.85 -3.90
C SER A 108 17.91 4.18 -4.61
N PHE A 109 16.64 4.55 -4.70
CA PHE A 109 16.25 5.90 -5.07
C PHE A 109 15.19 6.45 -4.12
N GLY A 110 15.15 7.78 -4.04
CA GLY A 110 14.15 8.52 -3.29
C GLY A 110 13.69 9.77 -4.02
N LEU A 111 12.38 10.02 -4.00
CA LEU A 111 11.76 11.24 -4.48
C LEU A 111 10.78 11.74 -3.41
N ASP A 112 10.96 12.98 -2.96
CA ASP A 112 10.01 13.63 -2.05
C ASP A 112 9.27 14.74 -2.79
N MET A 113 7.94 14.66 -2.74
CA MET A 113 7.02 15.62 -3.31
C MET A 113 6.15 16.19 -2.20
N GLU A 114 5.86 17.50 -2.27
CA GLU A 114 4.97 18.16 -1.32
C GLU A 114 3.96 19.02 -2.08
N GLY A 115 2.68 18.78 -1.81
CA GLY A 115 1.55 19.61 -2.21
C GLY A 115 1.14 20.50 -1.04
N ASN A 116 1.18 21.81 -1.22
CA ASN A 116 0.73 22.78 -0.20
C ASN A 116 -0.22 23.81 -0.80
N SER A 117 -0.68 24.75 0.02
CA SER A 117 -1.46 25.91 -0.42
C SER A 117 -2.71 25.51 -1.23
N TYR A 118 -3.54 24.62 -0.69
CA TYR A 118 -4.74 24.15 -1.37
C TYR A 118 -5.68 25.30 -1.71
N LYS A 119 -6.09 25.37 -2.97
CA LYS A 119 -7.03 26.38 -3.45
C LYS A 119 -7.93 25.84 -4.55
N ASP A 120 -9.18 25.56 -4.18
CA ASP A 120 -10.25 25.29 -5.12
C ASP A 120 -11.02 26.58 -5.37
N THR A 121 -10.82 27.18 -6.55
CA THR A 121 -11.52 28.41 -6.93
C THR A 121 -12.98 28.19 -7.27
N ALA A 122 -13.37 26.98 -7.70
CA ALA A 122 -14.74 26.68 -8.08
C ALA A 122 -15.63 26.53 -6.84
N MET A 123 -15.12 25.90 -5.79
CA MET A 123 -15.81 25.76 -4.51
C MET A 123 -15.49 26.88 -3.51
N ASN A 124 -14.57 27.80 -3.86
CA ASN A 124 -14.06 28.85 -2.98
C ASN A 124 -13.51 28.31 -1.64
N ILE A 125 -12.79 27.18 -1.70
CA ILE A 125 -12.19 26.52 -0.54
C ILE A 125 -10.68 26.74 -0.57
N THR A 126 -10.13 27.19 0.56
CA THR A 126 -8.69 27.24 0.80
C THR A 126 -8.36 26.51 2.08
N ARG A 127 -7.25 25.76 2.09
CA ARG A 127 -6.75 25.04 3.27
C ARG A 127 -5.24 25.26 3.43
N TYR A 128 -4.83 25.48 4.68
CA TYR A 128 -3.43 25.41 5.08
C TYR A 128 -3.01 23.96 5.36
N GLY A 129 -1.70 23.75 5.51
CA GLY A 129 -1.07 22.43 5.66
C GLY A 129 -0.49 21.89 4.37
N SER A 130 0.06 20.68 4.43
CA SER A 130 0.63 20.02 3.26
C SER A 130 0.38 18.51 3.21
N ILE A 131 0.35 18.02 1.98
CA ILE A 131 0.40 16.59 1.67
C ILE A 131 1.82 16.30 1.23
N LYS A 132 2.47 15.34 1.87
CA LYS A 132 3.80 14.89 1.49
C LYS A 132 3.68 13.48 0.92
N LEU A 133 4.34 13.26 -0.21
CA LEU A 133 4.47 11.97 -0.86
C LEU A 133 5.96 11.67 -0.98
N SER A 134 6.40 10.69 -0.20
CA SER A 134 7.76 10.15 -0.26
C SER A 134 7.71 8.83 -1.01
N LEU A 135 8.52 8.74 -2.06
CA LEU A 135 8.59 7.60 -2.95
C LEU A 135 9.98 7.01 -2.80
N ARG A 136 10.07 5.71 -2.53
CA ARG A 136 11.33 4.99 -2.41
C ARG A 136 11.26 3.73 -3.23
N GLY A 137 12.38 3.35 -3.81
CA GLY A 137 12.53 2.00 -4.33
C GLY A 137 13.97 1.55 -4.18
N TYR A 138 14.11 0.24 -4.20
CA TYR A 138 15.30 -0.48 -3.80
C TYR A 138 15.53 -1.59 -4.82
N TYR A 139 16.77 -2.00 -5.06
CA TYR A 139 17.09 -3.11 -5.96
C TYR A 139 17.47 -4.38 -5.21
N PHE A 140 16.93 -4.55 -4.01
CA PHE A 140 17.12 -5.70 -3.14
C PHE A 140 15.88 -5.89 -2.26
N MET A 141 15.80 -7.05 -1.63
CA MET A 141 14.74 -7.37 -0.67
C MET A 141 15.22 -7.09 0.76
N ASP A 142 14.52 -6.21 1.46
CA ASP A 142 14.77 -5.87 2.86
C ASP A 142 13.57 -5.14 3.48
N HIS A 143 13.64 -4.86 4.78
CA HIS A 143 12.70 -3.98 5.46
C HIS A 143 13.16 -2.53 5.39
N THR A 144 12.20 -1.61 5.35
CA THR A 144 12.49 -0.19 5.45
C THR A 144 12.93 0.20 6.86
N ASP A 145 13.86 1.14 7.00
CA ASP A 145 14.31 1.64 8.31
C ASP A 145 13.22 2.39 9.08
N THR A 146 12.21 2.89 8.38
CA THR A 146 11.12 3.67 8.95
C THR A 146 9.92 2.80 9.25
N ILE A 147 9.40 2.89 10.47
CA ILE A 147 8.11 2.32 10.86
C ILE A 147 7.04 2.67 9.80
N PRO A 148 6.21 1.73 9.32
CA PRO A 148 5.98 0.39 9.86
C PRO A 148 6.87 -0.69 9.21
N HIS A 149 8.11 -0.35 8.89
CA HIS A 149 9.15 -1.29 8.44
C HIS A 149 8.63 -2.20 7.32
N MET A 150 8.00 -1.63 6.30
CA MET A 150 7.47 -2.42 5.19
C MET A 150 8.58 -3.19 4.49
N LEU A 151 8.36 -4.48 4.26
CA LEU A 151 9.18 -5.32 3.40
C LEU A 151 9.01 -4.88 1.94
N HIS A 152 10.12 -4.74 1.23
CA HIS A 152 10.14 -4.36 -0.18
C HIS A 152 11.03 -5.31 -0.98
N THR A 153 10.89 -5.29 -2.30
CA THR A 153 11.70 -6.06 -3.25
C THR A 153 12.15 -5.17 -4.40
N GLU A 154 13.00 -5.70 -5.27
CA GLU A 154 13.47 -5.04 -6.49
C GLU A 154 12.36 -4.67 -7.49
N ASN A 155 11.21 -5.34 -7.37
CA ASN A 155 10.05 -5.16 -8.26
C ASN A 155 8.96 -4.27 -7.63
N ALA A 156 9.30 -3.54 -6.57
CA ALA A 156 8.36 -2.77 -5.80
C ALA A 156 8.86 -1.36 -5.47
N MET A 157 7.90 -0.48 -5.20
CA MET A 157 8.14 0.87 -4.71
C MET A 157 7.32 1.13 -3.46
N LEU A 158 7.97 1.69 -2.46
CA LEU A 158 7.35 2.17 -1.25
C LEU A 158 6.81 3.58 -1.49
N VAL A 159 5.56 3.80 -1.08
CA VAL A 159 4.92 5.10 -1.05
C VAL A 159 4.55 5.44 0.38
N ASP A 160 4.97 6.60 0.84
CA ASP A 160 4.62 7.15 2.13
C ASP A 160 3.86 8.47 1.96
N LEU A 161 2.58 8.44 2.30
CA LEU A 161 1.66 9.57 2.22
C LEU A 161 1.44 10.16 3.60
N ILE A 162 1.68 11.45 3.74
CA ILE A 162 1.54 12.17 5.01
C ILE A 162 0.61 13.36 4.82
N LEU A 163 -0.41 13.48 5.68
CA LEU A 163 -1.17 14.74 5.81
C LEU A 163 -0.61 15.49 7.02
N ASP A 164 0.12 16.56 6.75
CA ASP A 164 0.83 17.35 7.76
C ASP A 164 0.14 18.71 7.96
N ASN A 165 -0.44 18.89 9.14
CA ASN A 165 -1.13 20.10 9.55
C ASN A 165 -2.20 20.58 8.56
N ILE A 166 -2.91 19.64 7.92
CA ILE A 166 -4.03 19.98 7.03
C ILE A 166 -5.12 20.64 7.87
N GLN A 167 -5.49 21.86 7.49
CA GLN A 167 -6.56 22.58 8.15
C GLN A 167 -7.87 21.83 7.96
N THR A 168 -8.56 21.56 9.06
CA THR A 168 -9.89 20.95 9.06
C THR A 168 -10.99 21.99 8.86
N ASN A 169 -12.17 21.53 8.45
CA ASN A 169 -13.35 22.35 8.36
C ASN A 169 -13.79 22.84 9.74
N GLU A 170 -13.96 24.15 9.92
CA GLU A 170 -14.32 24.76 11.20
C GLU A 170 -15.67 24.29 11.74
N THR A 171 -16.58 23.87 10.86
CA THR A 171 -17.89 23.32 11.25
C THR A 171 -17.81 21.88 11.78
N PHE A 172 -16.68 21.18 11.57
CA PHE A 172 -16.52 19.80 11.99
C PHE A 172 -15.85 19.75 13.37
N SER A 173 -16.53 19.11 14.32
CA SER A 173 -15.99 18.90 15.67
C SER A 173 -15.02 17.72 15.71
N SER A 174 -15.25 16.72 14.85
CA SER A 174 -14.64 15.39 14.91
C SER A 174 -14.10 14.98 13.53
N SER A 175 -13.21 15.79 12.96
CA SER A 175 -12.66 15.54 11.62
C SER A 175 -11.73 14.34 11.58
N ARG A 176 -12.02 13.43 10.66
CA ARG A 176 -11.13 12.35 10.22
C ARG A 176 -10.87 12.49 8.72
N PHE A 177 -9.83 11.81 8.24
CA PHE A 177 -9.47 11.81 6.83
C PHE A 177 -9.58 10.42 6.22
N ALA A 178 -9.99 10.38 4.96
CA ALA A 178 -9.96 9.22 4.11
C ALA A 178 -9.27 9.57 2.78
N ILE A 179 -8.69 8.57 2.14
CA ILE A 179 -7.91 8.70 0.91
C ILE A 179 -8.52 7.79 -0.14
N GLU A 180 -8.88 8.37 -1.29
CA GLU A 180 -9.40 7.65 -2.45
C GLU A 180 -8.32 7.57 -3.52
N LEU A 181 -7.86 6.35 -3.81
CA LEU A 181 -7.08 6.04 -5.00
C LEU A 181 -7.99 5.57 -6.13
N ILE A 182 -7.68 5.93 -7.36
CA ILE A 182 -8.20 5.25 -8.56
C ILE A 182 -7.11 4.33 -9.09
N ILE A 183 -7.46 3.07 -9.28
CA ILE A 183 -6.65 2.05 -9.93
C ILE A 183 -7.11 1.96 -11.39
N VAL A 184 -6.18 2.08 -12.31
CA VAL A 184 -6.40 2.02 -13.76
C VAL A 184 -5.46 0.99 -14.36
N GLY A 185 -5.90 0.03 -15.16
CA GLY A 185 -4.96 -1.00 -15.65
C GLY A 185 -5.45 -1.86 -16.80
N GLY A 186 -4.48 -2.55 -17.43
CA GLY A 186 -4.67 -3.59 -18.44
C GLY A 186 -5.21 -4.91 -17.86
N GLY A 187 -6.15 -4.81 -16.93
CA GLY A 187 -6.84 -5.92 -16.31
C GLY A 187 -8.25 -6.10 -16.88
N ASN A 188 -8.86 -7.26 -16.63
CA ASN A 188 -10.24 -7.48 -17.06
C ASN A 188 -11.19 -6.47 -16.37
N PRO A 189 -11.89 -5.59 -17.12
CA PRO A 189 -12.78 -4.57 -16.56
C PRO A 189 -13.97 -5.14 -15.79
N ASP A 190 -14.30 -6.42 -16.00
CA ASP A 190 -15.37 -7.13 -15.31
C ASP A 190 -14.93 -7.70 -13.97
N LYS A 191 -13.62 -7.94 -13.77
CA LYS A 191 -13.08 -8.44 -12.50
C LYS A 191 -12.84 -7.27 -11.53
N MET A 192 -13.39 -7.38 -10.33
CA MET A 192 -13.09 -6.43 -9.26
C MET A 192 -11.68 -6.67 -8.71
N VAL A 193 -11.04 -5.61 -8.27
CA VAL A 193 -9.82 -5.68 -7.45
C VAL A 193 -10.12 -6.49 -6.19
N ILE A 194 -9.23 -7.40 -5.82
CA ILE A 194 -9.40 -8.29 -4.67
C ILE A 194 -8.63 -7.70 -3.50
N ILE A 195 -9.29 -7.49 -2.37
CA ILE A 195 -8.65 -7.12 -1.11
C ILE A 195 -8.62 -8.36 -0.24
N ASP A 196 -7.44 -8.78 0.18
CA ASP A 196 -7.18 -9.94 1.01
C ASP A 196 -6.41 -9.52 2.28
N PRO A 197 -7.11 -9.37 3.42
CA PRO A 197 -6.47 -9.17 4.71
C PRO A 197 -5.81 -10.47 5.19
N LYS A 198 -4.48 -10.51 5.18
CA LYS A 198 -3.69 -11.64 5.68
C LYS A 198 -3.33 -11.43 7.14
N LYS A 199 -3.65 -12.40 7.99
CA LYS A 199 -3.17 -12.43 9.37
C LYS A 199 -1.78 -13.07 9.43
N ASN A 200 -0.85 -12.40 10.10
CA ASN A 200 0.47 -12.92 10.37
C ASN A 200 0.73 -12.91 11.88
N LEU A 201 1.42 -13.92 12.38
CA LEU A 201 1.86 -13.98 13.78
C LEU A 201 3.16 -13.20 14.01
N ASP A 202 3.81 -12.74 12.94
CA ASP A 202 5.04 -11.98 13.01
C ASP A 202 4.79 -10.47 13.18
N ASP A 203 5.13 -9.97 14.36
CA ASP A 203 5.15 -8.55 14.70
C ASP A 203 6.57 -8.02 15.00
N GLU A 204 7.62 -8.78 14.66
CA GLU A 204 9.02 -8.43 14.95
C GLU A 204 9.37 -7.02 14.47
N HIS A 205 8.93 -6.68 13.26
CA HIS A 205 9.18 -5.40 12.62
C HIS A 205 8.09 -4.36 12.89
N THR A 206 6.92 -4.72 13.39
CA THR A 206 5.87 -3.74 13.75
C THR A 206 5.05 -4.29 14.92
N PRO A 207 5.51 -4.03 16.17
CA PRO A 207 4.93 -4.65 17.34
C PRO A 207 3.44 -4.37 17.48
N GLY A 208 2.66 -5.41 17.78
CA GLY A 208 1.21 -5.31 17.98
C GLY A 208 0.36 -5.29 16.70
N ILE A 209 0.97 -5.31 15.51
CA ILE A 209 0.26 -5.33 14.22
C ILE A 209 0.46 -6.69 13.54
N PHE A 210 -0.56 -7.54 13.65
CA PHE A 210 -0.58 -8.94 13.20
C PHE A 210 -1.35 -9.13 11.88
N GLU A 211 -1.46 -8.07 11.08
CA GLU A 211 -2.26 -8.08 9.86
C GLU A 211 -1.57 -7.27 8.76
N MET A 212 -1.72 -7.75 7.53
CA MET A 212 -1.24 -7.13 6.33
C MET A 212 -2.35 -7.15 5.30
N ILE A 213 -2.71 -5.98 4.78
CA ILE A 213 -3.73 -5.85 3.75
C ILE A 213 -3.05 -5.95 2.40
N GLU A 214 -3.45 -6.95 1.61
CA GLU A 214 -3.03 -7.09 0.22
C GLU A 214 -4.16 -6.74 -0.72
N VAL A 215 -3.82 -6.06 -1.80
CA VAL A 215 -4.75 -5.73 -2.87
C VAL A 215 -4.17 -6.24 -4.17
N ARG A 216 -4.87 -7.18 -4.81
CA ARG A 216 -4.46 -7.79 -6.08
C ARG A 216 -5.23 -7.19 -7.24
N ILE A 217 -4.47 -6.75 -8.24
CA ILE A 217 -5.00 -6.12 -9.43
C ILE A 217 -4.94 -7.17 -10.55
N PRO A 218 -6.10 -7.61 -11.07
CA PRO A 218 -6.14 -8.70 -12.03
C PRO A 218 -5.47 -8.30 -13.35
N SER A 219 -4.76 -9.23 -13.97
CA SER A 219 -4.32 -9.12 -15.37
C SER A 219 -5.45 -9.51 -16.34
N PHE A 220 -5.24 -9.25 -17.63
CA PHE A 220 -6.19 -9.54 -18.70
C PHE A 220 -6.35 -11.04 -18.98
N ASP A 221 -5.35 -11.86 -18.61
CA ASP A 221 -5.35 -13.28 -18.93
C ASP A 221 -6.52 -14.06 -18.31
N LYS A 222 -7.09 -14.95 -19.12
CA LYS A 222 -8.28 -15.75 -18.81
C LYS A 222 -7.97 -17.02 -17.99
N THR A 223 -6.70 -17.33 -17.77
CA THR A 223 -6.28 -18.43 -16.91
C THR A 223 -6.27 -17.96 -15.46
N ASP A 224 -6.76 -18.79 -14.54
CA ASP A 224 -6.90 -18.51 -13.12
C ASP A 224 -5.55 -18.38 -12.37
N GLU A 225 -4.44 -18.10 -13.08
CA GLU A 225 -3.11 -17.82 -12.52
C GLU A 225 -3.03 -16.36 -12.01
N VAL A 226 -4.03 -15.96 -11.24
CA VAL A 226 -4.19 -14.63 -10.64
C VAL A 226 -3.03 -14.27 -9.70
N GLU A 227 -2.28 -15.26 -9.22
CA GLU A 227 -1.33 -15.09 -8.12
C GLU A 227 0.02 -14.51 -8.54
N ASN A 228 0.47 -14.74 -9.79
CA ASN A 228 1.84 -14.43 -10.21
C ASN A 228 1.97 -13.32 -11.27
N ASN A 229 0.89 -13.02 -12.01
CA ASN A 229 0.96 -12.15 -13.19
C ASN A 229 0.09 -10.91 -13.01
N GLY A 230 0.43 -10.04 -12.06
CA GLY A 230 -0.31 -8.80 -11.83
C GLY A 230 0.39 -7.86 -10.86
N ALA A 231 -0.14 -6.66 -10.71
CA ALA A 231 0.33 -5.73 -9.70
C ALA A 231 -0.41 -5.91 -8.37
N TYR A 232 0.24 -5.46 -7.31
CA TYR A 232 -0.30 -5.48 -5.98
C TYR A 232 -0.09 -4.17 -5.24
N LEU A 233 -0.96 -3.91 -4.26
CA LEU A 233 -0.69 -2.99 -3.15
C LEU A 233 -0.61 -3.79 -1.86
N GLN A 234 0.27 -3.38 -0.95
CA GLN A 234 0.40 -4.02 0.34
C GLN A 234 0.65 -2.97 1.42
N TRP A 235 -0.08 -3.03 2.54
CA TRP A 235 0.16 -2.16 3.70
C TRP A 235 -0.22 -2.84 5.01
N ARG A 236 0.38 -2.37 6.11
CA ARG A 236 -0.09 -2.69 7.45
C ARG A 236 -1.23 -1.73 7.81
N PRO A 237 -2.35 -2.17 8.44
CA PRO A 237 -3.53 -1.34 8.71
C PRO A 237 -3.31 -0.36 9.88
N VAL A 238 -2.23 0.41 9.83
CA VAL A 238 -1.76 1.31 10.88
C VAL A 238 -1.34 2.66 10.30
N SER A 239 -1.70 3.71 11.02
CA SER A 239 -1.31 5.10 10.75
C SER A 239 -0.70 5.72 11.99
N TYR A 240 0.16 6.72 11.82
CA TYR A 240 0.85 7.37 12.93
C TYR A 240 0.47 8.84 13.05
N GLY A 241 0.17 9.26 14.28
CA GLY A 241 -0.17 10.62 14.65
C GLY A 241 1.02 11.57 14.80
N SER A 242 2.25 11.15 14.49
CA SER A 242 3.40 12.05 14.52
C SER A 242 4.53 11.57 13.62
N ALA A 243 5.44 12.48 13.29
CA ALA A 243 6.62 12.16 12.49
C ALA A 243 7.57 11.15 13.16
N LYS A 244 7.49 10.97 14.49
CA LYS A 244 8.29 9.98 15.22
C LYS A 244 7.77 8.55 15.07
N ARG A 245 6.49 8.39 14.70
CA ARG A 245 5.82 7.09 14.52
C ARG A 245 5.87 6.19 15.75
N ASP A 246 5.62 6.77 16.92
CA ASP A 246 5.53 6.01 18.17
C ASP A 246 4.28 5.12 18.19
N ILE A 247 4.42 3.88 18.67
CA ILE A 247 3.32 2.90 18.77
C ILE A 247 2.14 3.46 19.57
N ALA A 248 2.42 4.19 20.66
CA ALA A 248 1.38 4.80 21.50
C ALA A 248 0.57 5.89 20.77
N GLY A 249 1.11 6.47 19.71
CA GLY A 249 0.45 7.47 18.85
C GLY A 249 -0.06 6.88 17.54
N SER A 250 -0.20 5.55 17.45
CA SER A 250 -0.74 4.88 16.28
C SER A 250 -2.27 4.80 16.32
N THR A 251 -2.87 4.74 15.14
CA THR A 251 -4.30 4.53 14.93
C THR A 251 -4.51 3.57 13.76
N GLU A 252 -5.74 3.10 13.58
CA GLU A 252 -6.07 2.09 12.57
C GLU A 252 -6.31 2.70 11.19
N ILE A 253 -6.15 1.88 10.16
CA ILE A 253 -6.60 2.18 8.81
C ILE A 253 -7.70 1.20 8.45
N VAL A 254 -8.84 1.73 8.00
CA VAL A 254 -9.98 0.93 7.56
C VAL A 254 -10.12 1.03 6.05
N GLN A 255 -10.16 -0.12 5.38
CA GLN A 255 -10.36 -0.26 3.95
C GLN A 255 -11.82 -0.53 3.59
N TYR A 256 -12.24 0.00 2.44
CA TYR A 256 -13.61 -0.18 1.93
C TYR A 256 -13.60 -1.01 0.65
N ARG A 257 -14.77 -1.58 0.33
CA ARG A 257 -14.95 -2.38 -0.87
C ARG A 257 -14.66 -1.54 -2.13
N PRO A 258 -13.89 -2.05 -3.10
CA PRO A 258 -13.67 -1.36 -4.35
C PRO A 258 -14.96 -1.11 -5.12
N SER A 259 -15.02 -0.01 -5.86
CA SER A 259 -16.16 0.33 -6.70
C SER A 259 -15.71 0.72 -8.10
N LYS A 260 -16.49 0.37 -9.12
CA LYS A 260 -16.23 0.78 -10.50
C LYS A 260 -16.53 2.26 -10.65
N VAL A 261 -15.66 2.97 -11.37
CA VAL A 261 -15.85 4.39 -11.64
C VAL A 261 -15.82 4.64 -13.14
N ASN A 262 -16.52 5.68 -13.57
CA ASN A 262 -16.50 6.10 -14.96
C ASN A 262 -15.07 6.48 -15.39
N HIS A 263 -14.71 6.11 -16.61
CA HIS A 263 -13.45 6.46 -17.27
C HIS A 263 -13.10 7.95 -17.16
N HIS A 264 -14.09 8.85 -17.21
CA HIS A 264 -13.87 10.30 -17.04
C HIS A 264 -13.12 10.66 -15.73
N ALA A 265 -13.12 9.80 -14.72
CA ALA A 265 -12.41 10.06 -13.48
C ALA A 265 -10.88 10.11 -13.65
N ILE A 266 -10.33 9.54 -14.73
CA ILE A 266 -8.89 9.59 -15.02
C ILE A 266 -8.48 10.85 -15.78
N GLU A 267 -9.43 11.67 -16.24
CA GLU A 267 -9.13 12.95 -16.90
C GLU A 267 -8.26 13.85 -16.01
N ASN A 268 -7.45 14.70 -16.64
CA ASN A 268 -6.45 15.55 -15.98
C ASN A 268 -5.34 14.79 -15.19
N SER A 269 -5.16 13.50 -15.45
CA SER A 269 -4.02 12.71 -14.96
C SER A 269 -3.08 12.30 -16.10
N MET A 270 -1.86 11.88 -15.77
CA MET A 270 -0.98 11.27 -16.76
C MET A 270 -1.53 9.95 -17.31
N LEU A 271 -2.39 9.24 -16.56
CA LEU A 271 -3.00 8.00 -17.03
C LEU A 271 -3.98 8.25 -18.19
N TYR A 272 -4.62 9.42 -18.26
CA TYR A 272 -5.40 9.81 -19.45
C TYR A 272 -4.51 10.00 -20.69
N CYS A 273 -3.30 10.54 -20.49
CA CYS A 273 -2.33 10.69 -21.58
C CYS A 273 -1.86 9.34 -22.15
N TYR A 274 -1.89 8.29 -21.34
CA TYR A 274 -1.52 6.92 -21.74
C TYR A 274 -2.72 6.10 -22.26
N TYR A 275 -3.79 5.96 -21.46
CA TYR A 275 -4.95 5.10 -21.80
C TYR A 275 -5.97 5.76 -22.74
N GLY A 276 -5.94 7.09 -22.91
CA GLY A 276 -6.84 7.81 -23.80
C GLY A 276 -8.29 7.87 -23.32
N LYS A 277 -9.24 8.11 -24.24
CA LYS A 277 -10.62 8.51 -23.92
C LYS A 277 -11.61 7.35 -23.72
N GLU A 278 -11.33 6.15 -24.21
CA GLU A 278 -12.24 5.01 -24.07
C GLU A 278 -11.51 3.72 -24.52
N SER A 279 -10.99 2.95 -23.58
CA SER A 279 -10.66 1.55 -23.83
C SER A 279 -11.73 0.71 -23.14
N LYS A 280 -12.53 -0.03 -23.91
CA LYS A 280 -13.53 -0.96 -23.35
C LYS A 280 -12.89 -2.06 -22.49
N ASP A 281 -11.56 -2.15 -22.55
CA ASP A 281 -10.74 -3.21 -22.01
C ASP A 281 -9.86 -2.72 -20.85
N ILE A 282 -10.15 -1.55 -20.24
CA ILE A 282 -9.42 -1.08 -19.05
C ILE A 282 -10.24 -1.16 -17.77
N LEU A 283 -9.59 -1.63 -16.72
CA LEU A 283 -10.11 -1.61 -15.37
C LEU A 283 -9.99 -0.18 -14.81
N VAL A 284 -11.10 0.39 -14.31
CA VAL A 284 -11.12 1.67 -13.58
C VAL A 284 -11.93 1.50 -12.30
N GLN A 285 -11.24 1.41 -11.17
CA GLN A 285 -11.85 1.13 -9.87
C GLN A 285 -11.26 2.00 -8.77
N THR A 286 -12.04 2.32 -7.74
CA THR A 286 -11.53 3.03 -6.56
C THR A 286 -11.11 2.08 -5.46
N LEU A 287 -10.07 2.49 -4.73
CA LEU A 287 -9.71 1.97 -3.43
C LEU A 287 -9.82 3.12 -2.43
N LEU A 288 -10.73 2.99 -1.47
CA LEU A 288 -10.94 3.95 -0.41
C LEU A 288 -10.41 3.38 0.90
N ILE A 289 -9.66 4.19 1.63
CA ILE A 289 -9.27 3.91 3.00
C ILE A 289 -9.63 5.11 3.89
N SER A 290 -10.03 4.87 5.14
CA SER A 290 -10.18 5.89 6.17
C SER A 290 -9.16 5.68 7.27
N ILE A 291 -8.74 6.76 7.89
CA ILE A 291 -7.73 6.72 8.95
C ILE A 291 -8.37 7.12 10.28
N GLY A 292 -8.22 6.25 11.26
CA GLY A 292 -8.74 6.45 12.59
C GLY A 292 -9.23 5.19 13.29
N SER A 293 -9.34 5.27 14.60
CA SER A 293 -9.95 4.28 15.47
C SER A 293 -10.73 4.98 16.58
N LYS A 294 -11.64 4.25 17.24
CA LYS A 294 -12.47 4.83 18.31
C LYS A 294 -11.60 5.30 19.47
N GLY A 295 -11.83 6.52 19.95
CA GLY A 295 -11.12 7.09 21.09
C GLY A 295 -9.72 7.62 20.81
N ASP A 296 -9.27 7.67 19.56
CA ASP A 296 -7.94 8.18 19.17
C ASP A 296 -7.81 9.73 19.22
N GLY A 297 -8.92 10.43 19.49
CA GLY A 297 -8.97 11.88 19.56
C GLY A 297 -9.08 12.59 18.21
N PHE A 298 -9.37 11.85 17.13
CA PHE A 298 -9.53 12.36 15.76
C PHE A 298 -8.25 13.02 15.20
N TYR A 299 -8.31 13.50 13.95
CA TYR A 299 -7.15 14.16 13.34
C TYR A 299 -6.75 15.45 14.07
N LYS A 300 -7.71 16.12 14.73
CA LYS A 300 -7.48 17.39 15.45
C LYS A 300 -6.56 17.25 16.67
N ASN A 301 -6.40 16.06 17.22
CA ASN A 301 -5.49 15.85 18.35
C ASN A 301 -4.02 16.03 17.91
N THR A 302 -3.67 15.47 16.76
CA THR A 302 -2.28 15.39 16.29
C THR A 302 -1.96 16.32 15.13
N HIS A 303 -2.97 16.67 14.33
CA HIS A 303 -2.83 17.34 13.03
C HIS A 303 -1.83 16.64 12.10
N TYR A 304 -1.71 15.33 12.24
CA TYR A 304 -0.74 14.53 11.51
C TYR A 304 -1.25 13.11 11.36
N THR A 305 -1.13 12.56 10.16
CA THR A 305 -1.47 11.17 9.87
C THR A 305 -0.65 10.65 8.70
N THR A 306 -0.39 9.36 8.69
CA THR A 306 0.46 8.70 7.69
C THR A 306 -0.26 7.51 7.06
N TRP A 307 0.05 7.20 5.82
CA TRP A 307 -0.28 5.93 5.20
C TRP A 307 0.91 5.49 4.36
N THR A 308 1.51 4.37 4.76
CA THR A 308 2.65 3.78 4.06
C THR A 308 2.21 2.49 3.41
N PHE A 309 2.46 2.35 2.12
CA PHE A 309 2.10 1.18 1.33
C PHE A 309 3.13 0.89 0.25
N VAL A 310 3.18 -0.36 -0.19
CA VAL A 310 4.05 -0.83 -1.26
C VAL A 310 3.20 -1.02 -2.52
N ILE A 311 3.75 -0.62 -3.68
CA ILE A 311 3.22 -0.90 -5.00
C ILE A 311 4.24 -1.78 -5.72
N GLY A 312 3.85 -2.98 -6.15
CA GLY A 312 4.78 -3.87 -6.84
C GLY A 312 4.13 -4.67 -7.96
N TYR A 313 4.98 -5.33 -8.74
CA TYR A 313 4.58 -6.30 -9.76
C TYR A 313 5.00 -7.72 -9.35
N GLY A 314 4.14 -8.69 -9.62
CA GLY A 314 4.35 -10.10 -9.30
C GLY A 314 3.75 -10.49 -7.96
N ILE A 315 4.48 -11.32 -7.21
CA ILE A 315 4.04 -11.85 -5.92
C ILE A 315 4.49 -10.87 -4.82
N PRO A 316 3.58 -10.32 -4.01
CA PRO A 316 3.91 -9.58 -2.79
C PRO A 316 4.79 -10.43 -1.89
N PRO A 317 5.81 -9.81 -1.30
CA PRO A 317 6.66 -10.51 -0.35
C PRO A 317 5.83 -10.91 0.89
N ASP A 318 6.01 -12.15 1.33
CA ASP A 318 5.49 -12.61 2.62
C ASP A 318 6.54 -12.35 3.70
N GLU A 319 6.08 -11.85 4.84
CA GLU A 319 6.89 -11.64 6.04
C GLU A 319 7.32 -12.99 6.64
N GLN A 320 8.58 -13.11 7.05
CA GLN A 320 9.13 -14.31 7.67
C GLN A 320 9.83 -13.96 8.97
N PHE A 321 9.66 -14.82 9.97
CA PHE A 321 10.38 -14.70 11.24
C PHE A 321 11.89 -14.67 11.02
N SER A 322 12.59 -13.78 11.73
CA SER A 322 14.04 -13.80 11.71
C SER A 322 14.59 -15.12 12.26
N TYR A 323 15.79 -15.48 11.80
CA TYR A 323 16.50 -16.65 12.32
C TYR A 323 16.68 -16.61 13.84
N LEU A 324 16.77 -15.40 14.42
CA LEU A 324 16.86 -15.21 15.86
C LEU A 324 15.55 -15.63 16.54
N VAL A 325 14.40 -15.16 16.06
CA VAL A 325 13.08 -15.54 16.61
C VAL A 325 12.86 -17.04 16.48
N ILE A 326 13.14 -17.61 15.31
CA ILE A 326 13.05 -19.06 15.08
C ILE A 326 13.93 -19.83 16.08
N MET A 327 15.15 -19.35 16.34
CA MET A 327 16.05 -19.96 17.31
C MET A 327 15.49 -19.88 18.75
N ILE A 328 14.96 -18.73 19.17
CA ILE A 328 14.35 -18.57 20.51
C ILE A 328 13.16 -19.52 20.68
N ILE A 329 12.25 -19.57 19.70
CA ILE A 329 11.09 -20.47 19.72
C ILE A 329 11.56 -21.93 19.77
N SER A 330 12.57 -22.28 18.97
CA SER A 330 13.13 -23.63 18.91
C SER A 330 13.77 -24.06 20.23
N ILE A 331 14.52 -23.18 20.91
CA ILE A 331 15.11 -23.48 22.23
C ILE A 331 14.00 -23.54 23.30
N GLY A 332 13.11 -22.56 23.30
CA GLY A 332 12.05 -22.40 24.30
C GLY A 332 11.03 -23.53 24.30
N LEU A 333 10.65 -24.05 23.12
CA LEU A 333 9.71 -25.17 22.99
C LEU A 333 10.41 -26.52 22.82
N GLY A 334 11.54 -26.56 22.11
CA GLY A 334 12.25 -27.79 21.81
C GLY A 334 12.84 -28.45 23.04
N LEU A 335 13.47 -27.67 23.94
CA LEU A 335 14.12 -28.23 25.13
C LEU A 335 13.11 -28.87 26.11
N PRO A 336 11.96 -28.23 26.45
CA PRO A 336 10.91 -28.89 27.23
C PRO A 336 10.34 -30.16 26.59
N LEU A 337 10.11 -30.15 25.26
CA LEU A 337 9.61 -31.33 24.56
C LEU A 337 10.58 -32.51 24.60
N ILE A 338 11.88 -32.25 24.44
CA ILE A 338 12.92 -33.28 24.56
C ILE A 338 12.95 -33.86 25.97
N ILE A 339 12.91 -33.00 27.00
CA ILE A 339 12.89 -33.44 28.40
C ILE A 339 11.64 -34.30 28.67
N MET A 340 10.46 -33.87 28.21
CA MET A 340 9.22 -34.61 28.37
C MET A 340 9.26 -35.97 27.65
N PHE A 341 9.82 -36.01 26.44
CA PHE A 341 9.98 -37.24 25.67
C PHE A 341 10.93 -38.23 26.36
N LEU A 342 12.10 -37.75 26.82
CA LEU A 342 13.07 -38.57 27.55
C LEU A 342 12.51 -39.09 28.88
N ALA A 343 11.77 -38.25 29.62
CA ALA A 343 11.10 -38.65 30.85
C ALA A 343 10.00 -39.71 30.58
N GLY A 344 9.24 -39.55 29.50
CA GLY A 344 8.23 -40.52 29.04
C GLY A 344 8.85 -41.87 28.65
N LEU A 345 9.93 -41.84 27.85
CA LEU A 345 10.71 -43.03 27.49
C LEU A 345 11.25 -43.75 28.72
N TYR A 346 11.85 -43.01 29.65
CA TYR A 346 12.37 -43.56 30.90
C TYR A 346 11.26 -44.25 31.71
N MET A 347 10.09 -43.63 31.84
CA MET A 347 8.93 -44.21 32.53
C MET A 347 8.42 -45.48 31.84
N CYS A 348 8.34 -45.50 30.51
CA CYS A 348 7.94 -46.67 29.73
C CYS A 348 8.90 -47.85 29.92
N ILE A 349 10.21 -47.61 29.82
CA ILE A 349 11.25 -48.63 30.03
C ILE A 349 11.14 -49.20 31.45
N ARG A 350 10.99 -48.32 32.45
CA ARG A 350 10.85 -48.74 33.86
C ARG A 350 9.62 -49.61 34.08
N ASN A 351 8.48 -49.29 33.46
CA ASN A 351 7.25 -50.08 33.60
C ASN A 351 7.31 -51.42 32.87
N MET A 352 7.97 -51.51 31.72
CA MET A 352 8.21 -52.78 31.02
C MET A 352 9.11 -53.71 31.83
N SER A 353 10.17 -53.18 32.44
CA SER A 353 11.08 -53.95 33.30
C SER A 353 10.34 -54.57 34.50
N LYS A 354 9.45 -53.82 35.17
CA LYS A 354 8.62 -54.33 36.28
C LYS A 354 7.64 -55.44 35.86
N ARG A 355 7.11 -55.38 34.63
CA ARG A 355 6.21 -56.41 34.10
C ARG A 355 6.94 -57.74 33.88
N ASN A 356 8.19 -57.70 33.40
CA ASN A 356 9.01 -58.90 33.21
C ASN A 356 9.43 -59.54 34.55
N THR A 357 9.58 -58.78 35.64
CA THR A 357 9.94 -59.36 36.95
C THR A 357 8.80 -60.19 37.56
N ASN A 358 7.54 -59.81 37.32
CA ASN A 358 6.37 -60.55 37.83
C ASN A 358 6.11 -61.88 37.08
N THR A 359 6.64 -62.06 35.87
CA THR A 359 6.55 -63.34 35.15
C THR A 359 7.56 -64.40 35.61
N TYR A 360 8.59 -64.01 36.39
CA TYR A 360 9.57 -64.96 36.95
C TYR A 360 9.28 -65.39 38.40
N LEU A 361 8.27 -64.80 39.05
CA LEU A 361 7.85 -65.14 40.42
C LEU A 361 6.64 -66.10 40.49
N ASN A 362 6.11 -66.53 39.35
CA ASN A 362 4.99 -67.48 39.24
C ASN A 362 5.38 -68.82 38.60
N ARG A 363 6.59 -69.34 38.89
CA ARG A 363 6.98 -70.69 38.49
C ARG A 363 7.49 -71.51 39.67
#